data_AF-A0A535PZL6-F1
#
_entry.id   AF-A0A535PZL6-F1
#
_cell.length_a   1.000
_cell.length_b   1.000
_cell.length_c   1.000
_cell.angle_alpha   90.00
_cell.angle_beta   90.00
_cell.angle_gamma   90.00
#
_symmetry.space_group_name_H-M   'P 1'
#
loop_
_entity.id
_entity.type
_entity.pdbx_description
1 polymer ?
#
loop_
_entity_poly.entity_id
_entity_poly.type
_entity_poly.pdbx_seq_one_letter_code
_entity_poly.pdbx_strand_id
1 'polypeptide(L)'
;MTYRKKLIEVALPLEAINKASAREKSIRHGHPSTLHLWWARRPLATCRAVLFASLVDDPSEHPEEYPTEKDQEQERDRLFRLIEAMVKWENSNNKELLAKVHAEIFKSTGGNPPPVLDPFAGGGSIPLEAQRLGLEAHASDLNPVAVLINKALIEIPPKFANCPPVNPEAKKSLMAGDWHRAQGLAEDIRHYGKWMRDEAEKRIGHLYPKVTLPKEYGGGEATVIAWLWARTVKCPNPACGAQMPLVSSYWLSKNKGKEAWIEPKVDHTITTPMIRFTVVVGEGGPIDSPKVGRGSQFTCLCCGSVTSEHYVRN
;
A
#
# COMPACT_ATOMS: atom_id res chain seq x y z
N MET A 1 23.64 16.97 31.00
CA MET A 1 23.44 15.51 31.07
C MET A 1 24.76 14.86 30.72
N THR A 2 25.25 13.97 31.56
CA THR A 2 26.34 13.05 31.18
C THR A 2 25.80 12.13 30.09
N TYR A 3 26.51 12.07 28.98
CA TYR A 3 26.18 11.16 27.88
C TYR A 3 26.28 9.72 28.38
N ARG A 4 25.30 8.89 28.01
CA ARG A 4 25.28 7.44 28.22
C ARG A 4 25.20 6.75 26.89
N LYS A 5 26.09 5.79 26.67
CA LYS A 5 26.08 4.93 25.49
C LYS A 5 24.78 4.15 25.40
N LYS A 6 24.18 4.11 24.22
CA LYS A 6 22.94 3.39 23.94
C LYS A 6 23.20 2.06 23.24
N LEU A 7 22.26 1.13 23.34
CA LEU A 7 22.37 -0.19 22.68
C LEU A 7 22.66 -0.07 21.17
N ILE A 8 22.06 0.92 20.49
CA ILE A 8 22.26 1.14 19.05
C ILE A 8 23.73 1.43 18.67
N GLU A 9 24.53 1.90 19.61
CA GLU A 9 25.94 2.28 19.41
C GLU A 9 26.90 1.09 19.60
N VAL A 10 26.40 -0.05 20.09
CA VAL A 10 27.21 -1.23 20.41
C VAL A 10 26.87 -2.41 19.52
N ALA A 11 25.69 -2.99 19.68
CA ALA A 11 25.25 -4.11 18.84
C ALA A 11 23.74 -4.28 18.87
N LEU A 12 23.22 -4.92 17.82
CA LEU A 12 21.81 -5.26 17.66
C LEU A 12 21.68 -6.68 17.08
N PRO A 13 20.58 -7.41 17.37
CA PRO A 13 20.31 -8.70 16.75
C PRO A 13 19.84 -8.52 15.29
N LEU A 14 20.76 -8.09 14.43
CA LEU A 14 20.50 -7.70 13.04
C LEU A 14 19.87 -8.84 12.23
N GLU A 15 20.27 -10.09 12.48
CA GLU A 15 19.68 -11.24 11.80
C GLU A 15 18.17 -11.34 12.04
N ALA A 16 17.75 -11.24 13.30
CA ALA A 16 16.34 -11.29 13.67
C ALA A 16 15.55 -10.09 13.14
N ILE A 17 16.13 -8.88 13.21
CA ILE A 17 15.53 -7.66 12.65
C ILE A 17 15.34 -7.81 11.14
N ASN A 18 16.37 -8.24 10.42
CA ASN A 18 16.32 -8.41 8.96
C ASN A 18 15.32 -9.48 8.54
N LYS A 19 15.25 -10.60 9.26
CA LYS A 19 14.27 -11.67 9.02
C LYS A 19 12.84 -11.17 9.21
N ALA A 20 12.57 -10.41 10.28
CA ALA A 20 11.26 -9.82 10.52
C ALA A 20 10.88 -8.78 9.45
N SER A 21 11.80 -7.88 9.10
CA SER A 21 11.60 -6.87 8.04
C SER A 21 11.35 -7.49 6.66
N ALA A 22 12.01 -8.60 6.33
CA ALA A 22 11.74 -9.34 5.10
C ALA A 22 10.34 -10.00 5.13
N ARG A 23 9.94 -10.58 6.27
CA ARG A 23 8.64 -11.22 6.47
C ARG A 23 7.48 -10.25 6.25
N GLU A 24 7.60 -8.99 6.69
CA GLU A 24 6.56 -7.96 6.54
C GLU A 24 6.07 -7.78 5.10
N LYS A 25 6.97 -7.91 4.11
CA LYS A 25 6.62 -7.79 2.68
C LYS A 25 5.63 -8.87 2.21
N SER A 26 5.51 -9.98 2.94
CA SER A 26 4.59 -11.09 2.62
C SER A 26 3.26 -11.02 3.37
N ILE A 27 3.10 -10.09 4.32
CA ILE A 27 1.88 -9.96 5.10
C ILE A 27 0.80 -9.31 4.22
N ARG A 28 -0.39 -9.93 4.19
CA ARG A 28 -1.51 -9.55 3.33
C ARG A 28 -2.76 -9.11 4.10
N HIS A 29 -2.71 -9.17 5.43
CA HIS A 29 -3.82 -8.76 6.28
C HIS A 29 -3.33 -8.04 7.53
N GLY A 30 -4.02 -6.97 7.94
CA GLY A 30 -3.78 -6.23 9.19
C GLY A 30 -2.51 -5.36 9.23
N HIS A 31 -1.60 -5.50 8.27
CA HIS A 31 -0.40 -4.66 8.18
C HIS A 31 -0.72 -3.29 7.56
N PRO A 32 -0.09 -2.17 7.99
CA PRO A 32 -0.40 -0.84 7.44
C PRO A 32 -0.23 -0.71 5.91
N SER A 33 0.63 -1.51 5.29
CA SER A 33 0.76 -1.60 3.81
C SER A 33 -0.49 -2.10 3.10
N THR A 34 -1.38 -2.78 3.81
CA THR A 34 -2.65 -3.29 3.27
C THR A 34 -3.78 -2.27 3.37
N LEU A 35 -3.62 -1.21 4.16
CA LEU A 35 -4.54 -0.06 4.21
C LEU A 35 -4.28 0.92 3.05
N HIS A 36 -3.01 1.30 2.87
CA HIS A 36 -2.57 2.13 1.75
C HIS A 36 -1.11 1.83 1.41
N LEU A 37 -0.81 1.66 0.12
CA LEU A 37 0.56 1.46 -0.35
C LEU A 37 1.33 2.79 -0.25
N TRP A 38 2.48 2.78 0.41
CA TRP A 38 3.42 3.91 0.39
C TRP A 38 4.76 3.42 -0.12
N TRP A 39 5.25 4.02 -1.21
CA TRP A 39 6.38 3.51 -1.99
C TRP A 39 7.70 3.46 -1.20
N ALA A 40 7.86 4.31 -0.19
CA ALA A 40 9.07 4.42 0.63
C ALA A 40 8.85 4.02 2.10
N ARG A 41 7.87 3.14 2.39
CA ARG A 41 7.57 2.77 3.79
C ARG A 41 8.74 1.98 4.40
N ARG A 42 9.26 2.46 5.54
CA ARG A 42 10.28 1.76 6.32
C ARG A 42 9.67 0.52 7.00
N PRO A 43 10.39 -0.61 7.08
CA PRO A 43 9.92 -1.78 7.82
C PRO A 43 9.62 -1.45 9.28
N LEU A 44 8.49 -1.91 9.79
CA LEU A 44 8.04 -1.62 11.14
C LEU A 44 8.94 -2.27 12.18
N ALA A 45 9.35 -3.52 11.94
CA ALA A 45 10.32 -4.25 12.75
C ALA A 45 11.61 -3.45 12.97
N THR A 46 12.19 -2.90 11.89
CA THR A 46 13.38 -2.06 11.98
C THR A 46 13.11 -0.78 12.77
N CYS A 47 12.02 -0.06 12.48
CA CYS A 47 11.66 1.16 13.21
C CYS A 47 11.51 0.90 14.72
N ARG A 48 10.83 -0.17 15.11
CA ARG A 48 10.64 -0.57 16.51
C ARG A 48 11.96 -0.90 17.20
N ALA A 49 12.82 -1.68 16.56
CA ALA A 49 14.13 -2.04 17.11
C ALA A 49 15.04 -0.83 17.30
N VAL A 50 15.11 0.05 16.29
CA VAL A 50 15.95 1.26 16.33
C VAL A 50 15.46 2.22 17.39
N LEU A 51 14.15 2.50 17.47
CA LEU A 51 13.59 3.38 18.50
C LEU A 51 13.91 2.89 19.92
N PHE A 52 13.71 1.59 20.17
CA PHE A 52 14.06 0.99 21.46
C PHE A 52 15.57 1.12 21.76
N ALA A 53 16.41 0.74 20.81
CA ALA A 53 17.86 0.74 20.99
C ALA A 53 18.47 2.14 21.09
N SER A 54 17.81 3.17 20.57
CA SER A 54 18.20 4.57 20.74
C SER A 54 17.88 5.12 22.13
N LEU A 55 16.97 4.49 22.88
CA LEU A 55 16.55 4.95 24.20
C LEU A 55 17.18 4.13 25.33
N VAL A 56 17.34 2.83 25.13
CA VAL A 56 17.86 1.92 26.14
C VAL A 56 19.38 2.04 26.26
N ASP A 57 19.82 2.27 27.49
CA ASP A 57 21.23 2.38 27.86
C ASP A 57 21.95 1.04 27.62
N ASP A 58 23.20 1.13 27.21
CA ASP A 58 24.08 -0.02 27.23
C ASP A 58 24.35 -0.46 28.68
N PRO A 59 24.34 -1.77 29.01
CA PRO A 59 24.67 -2.24 30.36
C PRO A 59 26.05 -1.76 30.87
N SER A 60 27.00 -1.41 29.99
CA SER A 60 28.30 -0.85 30.39
C SER A 60 28.19 0.51 31.09
N GLU A 61 27.08 1.22 30.92
CA GLU A 61 26.82 2.53 31.54
C GLU A 61 26.23 2.40 32.95
N HIS A 62 26.03 1.17 33.42
CA HIS A 62 25.46 0.83 34.72
C HIS A 62 26.35 -0.13 35.51
N PRO A 63 27.62 0.21 35.79
CA PRO A 63 28.54 -0.66 36.52
C PRO A 63 28.07 -0.99 37.96
N GLU A 64 27.17 -0.18 38.52
CA GLU A 64 26.51 -0.44 39.80
C GLU A 64 25.52 -1.62 39.75
N GLU A 65 24.94 -1.91 38.58
CA GLU A 65 24.03 -3.04 38.36
C GLU A 65 24.75 -4.21 37.65
N TYR A 66 25.68 -3.90 36.76
CA TYR A 66 26.41 -4.86 35.91
C TYR A 66 27.93 -4.65 36.06
N PRO A 67 28.52 -5.05 37.19
CA PRO A 67 29.90 -4.71 37.57
C PRO A 67 30.98 -5.40 36.72
N THR A 68 30.67 -6.51 36.05
CA THR A 68 31.64 -7.24 35.22
C THR A 68 31.23 -7.26 33.74
N GLU A 69 32.20 -7.44 32.83
CA GLU A 69 31.92 -7.60 31.39
C GLU A 69 30.95 -8.76 31.14
N LYS A 70 31.06 -9.84 31.92
CA LYS A 70 30.16 -10.99 31.84
C LYS A 70 28.72 -10.65 32.24
N ASP A 71 28.53 -9.81 33.26
CA ASP A 71 27.19 -9.36 33.67
C ASP A 71 26.59 -8.42 32.62
N GLN A 72 27.41 -7.55 32.03
CA GLN A 72 27.01 -6.65 30.94
C GLN A 72 26.60 -7.43 29.68
N GLU A 73 27.34 -8.48 29.33
CA GLU A 73 27.01 -9.36 28.20
C GLU A 73 25.72 -10.14 28.45
N GLN A 74 25.52 -10.68 29.66
CA GLN A 74 24.27 -11.37 30.01
C GLN A 74 23.05 -10.46 29.93
N GLU A 75 23.18 -9.21 30.41
CA GLU A 75 22.09 -8.25 30.32
C GLU A 75 21.83 -7.82 28.87
N ARG A 76 22.89 -7.63 28.09
CA ARG A 76 22.78 -7.35 26.65
C ARG A 76 22.04 -8.46 25.92
N ASP A 77 22.34 -9.71 26.21
CA ASP A 77 21.62 -10.87 25.67
C ASP A 77 20.14 -10.86 26.05
N ARG A 78 19.79 -10.47 27.28
CA ARG A 78 18.39 -10.30 27.70
C ARG A 78 17.70 -9.21 26.87
N LEU A 79 18.35 -8.07 26.68
CA LEU A 79 17.84 -6.95 25.87
C LEU A 79 17.69 -7.35 24.39
N PHE A 80 18.62 -8.16 23.85
CA PHE A 80 18.52 -8.70 22.49
C PHE A 80 17.35 -9.66 22.35
N ARG A 81 17.13 -10.58 23.29
CA ARG A 81 15.94 -11.44 23.30
C ARG A 81 14.64 -10.64 23.34
N LEU A 82 14.64 -9.49 24.03
CA LEU A 82 13.49 -8.58 24.04
C LEU A 82 13.27 -7.95 22.65
N ILE A 83 14.33 -7.47 21.99
CA ILE A 83 14.28 -6.97 20.60
C ILE A 83 13.75 -8.06 19.66
N GLU A 84 14.36 -9.26 19.68
CA GLU A 84 13.98 -10.40 18.84
C GLU A 84 12.51 -10.80 19.01
N ALA A 85 11.99 -10.72 20.23
CA ALA A 85 10.58 -10.97 20.50
C ALA A 85 9.70 -9.85 19.93
N MET A 86 10.03 -8.59 20.17
CA MET A 86 9.16 -7.47 19.79
C MET A 86 9.16 -7.18 18.30
N VAL A 87 10.22 -7.51 17.54
CA VAL A 87 10.28 -7.25 16.09
C VAL A 87 9.35 -8.17 15.28
N LYS A 88 8.94 -9.31 15.84
CA LYS A 88 7.99 -10.23 15.18
C LYS A 88 6.62 -9.56 15.04
N TRP A 89 6.05 -9.59 13.84
CA TRP A 89 4.78 -8.94 13.55
C TRP A 89 3.65 -9.45 14.46
N GLU A 90 3.62 -10.75 14.69
CA GLU A 90 2.65 -11.46 15.52
C GLU A 90 2.61 -10.93 16.96
N ASN A 91 3.75 -10.39 17.43
CA ASN A 91 3.89 -9.81 18.76
C ASN A 91 3.60 -8.30 18.82
N SER A 92 3.26 -7.64 17.70
CA SER A 92 3.09 -6.17 17.64
C SER A 92 1.94 -5.63 18.51
N ASN A 93 1.07 -6.51 19.01
CA ASN A 93 -0.01 -6.17 19.95
C ASN A 93 0.05 -6.99 21.25
N ASN A 94 1.17 -7.68 21.53
CA ASN A 94 1.32 -8.47 22.75
C ASN A 94 1.50 -7.53 23.95
N LYS A 95 0.47 -7.41 24.79
CA LYS A 95 0.45 -6.47 25.93
C LYS A 95 1.55 -6.74 26.96
N GLU A 96 1.79 -8.01 27.30
CA GLU A 96 2.80 -8.39 28.29
C GLU A 96 4.22 -8.09 27.80
N LEU A 97 4.49 -8.36 26.52
CA LEU A 97 5.77 -8.03 25.91
C LEU A 97 5.98 -6.52 25.83
N LEU A 98 4.96 -5.78 25.36
CA LEU A 98 5.05 -4.32 25.27
C LEU A 98 5.21 -3.67 26.65
N ALA A 99 4.58 -4.20 27.70
CA ALA A 99 4.79 -3.73 29.07
C ALA A 99 6.25 -3.88 29.52
N LYS A 100 6.91 -5.01 29.20
CA LYS A 100 8.34 -5.21 29.48
C LYS A 100 9.22 -4.23 28.69
N VAL A 101 8.89 -4.00 27.42
CA VAL A 101 9.58 -3.03 26.56
C VAL A 101 9.44 -1.61 27.10
N HIS A 102 8.23 -1.20 27.51
CA HIS A 102 7.96 0.10 28.10
C HIS A 102 8.71 0.28 29.43
N ALA A 103 8.74 -0.74 30.28
CA ALA A 103 9.47 -0.69 31.54
C ALA A 103 10.98 -0.46 31.33
N GLU A 104 11.58 -1.08 30.32
CA GLU A 104 12.98 -0.88 29.99
C GLU A 104 13.26 0.54 29.49
N ILE A 105 12.44 1.04 28.57
CA ILE A 105 12.54 2.43 28.10
C ILE A 105 12.40 3.40 29.27
N PHE A 106 11.44 3.18 30.17
CA PHE A 106 11.20 4.02 31.34
C PHE A 106 12.40 4.02 32.29
N LYS A 107 13.01 2.84 32.54
CA LYS A 107 14.23 2.71 33.33
C LYS A 107 15.39 3.52 32.74
N SER A 108 15.73 3.30 31.46
CA SER A 108 16.86 3.98 30.81
C SER A 108 16.66 5.49 30.58
N THR A 109 15.43 5.99 30.71
CA THR A 109 15.11 7.42 30.54
C THR A 109 14.81 8.12 31.86
N GLY A 110 15.08 7.48 33.00
CA GLY A 110 14.82 8.06 34.33
C GLY A 110 13.34 8.37 34.56
N GLY A 111 12.46 7.60 33.93
CA GLY A 111 11.01 7.78 33.97
C GLY A 111 10.46 8.90 33.09
N ASN A 112 11.28 9.50 32.23
CA ASN A 112 10.86 10.58 31.35
C ASN A 112 11.32 10.33 29.90
N PRO A 113 10.67 9.39 29.17
CA PRO A 113 11.04 9.11 27.80
C PRO A 113 10.84 10.34 26.91
N PRO A 114 11.84 10.70 26.06
CA PRO A 114 11.73 11.88 25.22
C PRO A 114 10.71 11.68 24.08
N PRO A 115 10.07 12.76 23.60
CA PRO A 115 9.20 12.68 22.43
C PRO A 115 10.00 12.34 21.17
N VAL A 116 9.37 11.60 20.26
CA VAL A 116 9.92 11.25 18.94
C VAL A 116 9.35 12.20 17.90
N LEU A 117 10.22 12.86 17.13
CA LEU A 117 9.83 13.70 16.00
C LEU A 117 10.31 13.07 14.68
N ASP A 118 9.38 12.78 13.79
CA ASP A 118 9.66 12.40 12.40
C ASP A 118 9.16 13.49 11.44
N PRO A 119 10.05 14.40 10.97
CA PRO A 119 9.64 15.52 10.14
C PRO A 119 9.31 15.12 8.69
N PHE A 120 9.58 13.88 8.29
CA PHE A 120 9.40 13.35 6.93
C PHE A 120 8.73 11.97 6.98
N ALA A 121 7.60 11.89 7.67
CA ALA A 121 7.02 10.62 8.11
C ALA A 121 6.57 9.70 6.97
N GLY A 122 6.23 10.25 5.80
CA GLY A 122 5.79 9.49 4.64
C GLY A 122 4.68 8.51 4.99
N GLY A 123 5.01 7.22 5.00
CA GLY A 123 4.07 6.14 5.31
C GLY A 123 3.74 5.94 6.79
N GLY A 124 4.37 6.69 7.70
CA GLY A 124 4.06 6.74 9.13
C GLY A 124 4.68 5.63 9.98
N SER A 125 5.73 4.95 9.52
CA SER A 125 6.31 3.80 10.23
C SER A 125 6.93 4.16 11.59
N ILE A 126 7.77 5.18 11.65
CA ILE A 126 8.45 5.61 12.87
C ILE A 126 7.43 6.10 13.92
N PRO A 127 6.53 7.06 13.62
CA PRO A 127 5.58 7.54 14.61
C PRO A 127 4.57 6.45 15.06
N LEU A 128 4.18 5.51 14.18
CA LEU A 128 3.36 4.37 14.57
C LEU A 128 4.08 3.47 15.59
N GLU A 129 5.35 3.13 15.33
CA GLU A 129 6.11 2.27 16.23
C GLU A 129 6.48 2.99 17.53
N ALA A 130 6.74 4.30 17.49
CA ALA A 130 6.91 5.12 18.68
C ALA A 130 5.67 5.06 19.58
N GLN A 131 4.47 5.22 19.01
CA GLN A 131 3.21 5.09 19.73
C GLN A 131 3.02 3.68 20.34
N ARG A 132 3.39 2.61 19.62
CA ARG A 132 3.36 1.23 20.15
C ARG A 132 4.34 1.03 21.31
N LEU A 133 5.48 1.71 21.28
CA LEU A 133 6.47 1.74 22.35
C LEU A 133 6.11 2.69 23.50
N GLY A 134 4.91 3.29 23.49
CA GLY A 134 4.43 4.15 24.57
C GLY A 134 5.06 5.56 24.55
N LEU A 135 5.68 5.95 23.45
CA LEU A 135 6.33 7.24 23.29
C LEU A 135 5.35 8.28 22.75
N GLU A 136 5.52 9.52 23.17
CA GLU A 136 4.92 10.66 22.49
C GLU A 136 5.54 10.79 21.09
N ALA A 137 4.71 10.85 20.05
CA ALA A 137 5.15 10.85 18.66
C ALA A 137 4.56 12.02 17.89
N HIS A 138 5.43 12.80 17.28
CA HIS A 138 5.12 13.92 16.39
C HIS A 138 5.58 13.59 14.98
N ALA A 139 4.71 13.85 14.01
CA ALA A 139 4.98 13.52 12.61
C ALA A 139 4.55 14.68 11.71
N SER A 140 5.39 15.02 10.73
CA SER A 140 5.04 15.93 9.65
C SER A 140 5.41 15.37 8.29
N ASP A 141 4.75 15.86 7.25
CA ASP A 141 5.12 15.63 5.86
C ASP A 141 4.54 16.75 5.00
N LEU A 142 5.23 17.10 3.90
CA LEU A 142 4.72 18.08 2.94
C LEU A 142 3.62 17.46 2.06
N ASN A 143 3.67 16.15 1.82
CA ASN A 143 2.73 15.47 0.97
C ASN A 143 1.38 15.26 1.69
N PRO A 144 0.26 15.83 1.19
CA PRO A 144 -1.04 15.70 1.84
C PRO A 144 -1.53 14.24 1.94
N VAL A 145 -1.11 13.36 1.03
CA VAL A 145 -1.43 11.92 1.10
C VAL A 145 -0.68 11.26 2.26
N ALA A 146 0.60 11.61 2.48
CA ALA A 146 1.35 11.12 3.64
C ALA A 146 0.67 11.58 4.94
N VAL A 147 0.32 12.86 5.04
CA VAL A 147 -0.41 13.40 6.21
C VAL A 147 -1.70 12.63 6.45
N LEU A 148 -2.50 12.36 5.42
CA LEU A 148 -3.75 11.60 5.55
C LEU A 148 -3.50 10.17 6.04
N ILE A 149 -2.48 9.47 5.51
CA ILE A 149 -2.09 8.13 5.96
C ILE A 149 -1.72 8.15 7.44
N ASN A 150 -0.92 9.13 7.88
CA ASN A 150 -0.50 9.27 9.28
C ASN A 150 -1.70 9.55 10.18
N LYS A 151 -2.62 10.42 9.77
CA LYS A 151 -3.88 10.68 10.50
C LYS A 151 -4.71 9.42 10.67
N ALA A 152 -4.92 8.66 9.60
CA ALA A 152 -5.72 7.44 9.62
C ALA A 152 -5.07 6.33 10.47
N LEU A 153 -3.73 6.25 10.49
CA LEU A 153 -3.00 5.18 11.15
C LEU A 153 -2.68 5.45 12.62
N ILE A 154 -2.39 6.71 12.97
CA ILE A 154 -1.74 7.09 14.23
C ILE A 154 -2.59 8.06 15.05
N GLU A 155 -3.23 9.04 14.40
CA GLU A 155 -3.95 10.11 15.12
C GLU A 155 -5.40 9.74 15.44
N ILE A 156 -6.13 9.22 14.46
CA ILE A 156 -7.57 8.98 14.56
C ILE A 156 -7.88 7.77 15.46
N PRO A 157 -7.31 6.55 15.24
CA PRO A 157 -7.73 5.37 15.99
C PRO A 157 -7.61 5.49 17.52
N PRO A 158 -6.53 6.06 18.10
CA PRO A 158 -6.43 6.22 19.56
C PRO A 158 -7.48 7.17 20.15
N LYS A 159 -7.90 8.22 19.42
CA LYS A 159 -8.94 9.16 19.88
C LYS A 159 -10.30 8.49 20.10
N PHE A 160 -10.54 7.37 19.41
CA PHE A 160 -11.78 6.59 19.51
C PHE A 160 -11.54 5.22 20.17
N ALA A 161 -10.41 5.02 20.84
CA ALA A 161 -10.10 3.76 21.49
C ALA A 161 -11.08 3.49 22.64
N ASN A 162 -11.68 2.29 22.63
CA ASN A 162 -12.69 1.84 23.58
C ASN A 162 -13.97 2.69 23.60
N CYS A 163 -14.19 3.51 22.58
CA CYS A 163 -15.44 4.23 22.41
C CYS A 163 -16.47 3.34 21.71
N PRO A 164 -17.76 3.41 22.10
CA PRO A 164 -18.82 2.78 21.34
C PRO A 164 -19.01 3.47 19.97
N PRO A 165 -19.51 2.75 18.96
CA PRO A 165 -19.85 3.35 17.68
C PRO A 165 -20.96 4.40 17.82
N VAL A 166 -20.92 5.42 16.95
CA VAL A 166 -21.94 6.49 16.94
C VAL A 166 -23.11 6.19 16.00
N ASN A 167 -22.98 5.21 15.10
CA ASN A 167 -24.01 4.91 14.11
C ASN A 167 -25.34 4.44 14.74
N PRO A 168 -26.49 4.81 14.16
CA PRO A 168 -27.80 4.54 14.76
C PRO A 168 -28.16 3.06 14.87
N GLU A 169 -27.64 2.20 13.99
CA GLU A 169 -27.95 0.77 13.97
C GLU A 169 -27.28 0.06 15.16
N ALA A 170 -26.00 0.34 15.41
CA ALA A 170 -25.27 -0.21 16.53
C ALA A 170 -25.84 0.26 17.89
N LYS A 171 -26.32 1.51 17.98
CA LYS A 171 -26.97 2.05 19.19
C LYS A 171 -28.28 1.36 19.58
N LYS A 172 -29.01 0.78 18.60
CA LYS A 172 -30.25 0.03 18.86
C LYS A 172 -29.98 -1.34 19.49
N SER A 173 -28.78 -1.88 19.30
CA SER A 173 -28.35 -3.11 19.96
C SER A 173 -27.90 -2.79 21.39
N LEU A 174 -28.84 -2.79 22.34
CA LEU A 174 -28.63 -2.67 23.80
C LEU A 174 -27.72 -3.77 24.40
N MET A 175 -27.14 -4.64 23.56
CA MET A 175 -26.36 -5.84 23.91
C MET A 175 -24.95 -5.82 23.30
N ALA A 176 -24.47 -4.68 22.80
CA ALA A 176 -23.09 -4.58 22.34
C ALA A 176 -22.18 -4.39 23.56
N GLY A 177 -21.52 -5.47 23.99
CA GLY A 177 -20.62 -5.51 25.15
C GLY A 177 -19.43 -4.55 25.06
N ASP A 178 -18.43 -4.75 25.91
CA ASP A 178 -17.26 -3.88 25.98
C ASP A 178 -16.59 -3.70 24.60
N TRP A 179 -16.55 -2.45 24.13
CA TRP A 179 -15.84 -2.09 22.91
C TRP A 179 -14.37 -1.96 23.23
N HIS A 180 -13.55 -2.76 22.58
CA HIS A 180 -12.11 -2.76 22.80
C HIS A 180 -11.36 -2.14 21.63
N ARG A 181 -10.35 -1.32 21.93
CA ARG A 181 -9.48 -0.68 20.92
C ARG A 181 -10.34 0.10 19.91
N ALA A 182 -10.04 0.01 18.62
CA ALA A 182 -10.76 0.72 17.57
C ALA A 182 -12.02 -0.03 17.05
N GLN A 183 -12.60 -0.98 17.81
CA GLN A 183 -13.76 -1.74 17.33
C GLN A 183 -14.99 -0.88 17.04
N GLY A 184 -15.32 0.08 17.91
CA GLY A 184 -16.44 1.00 17.68
C GLY A 184 -16.21 1.86 16.44
N LEU A 185 -15.02 2.45 16.30
CA LEU A 185 -14.64 3.19 15.09
C LEU A 185 -14.72 2.33 13.82
N ALA A 186 -14.24 1.09 13.88
CA ALA A 186 -14.30 0.17 12.75
C ALA A 186 -15.75 -0.13 12.33
N GLU A 187 -16.66 -0.22 13.29
CA GLU A 187 -18.09 -0.42 13.03
C GLU A 187 -18.72 0.80 12.34
N ASP A 188 -18.41 2.01 12.81
CA ASP A 188 -18.85 3.23 12.14
C ASP A 188 -18.30 3.35 10.71
N ILE A 189 -17.02 3.02 10.49
CA ILE A 189 -16.41 3.01 9.16
C ILE A 189 -17.15 2.05 8.23
N ARG A 190 -17.53 0.85 8.70
CA ARG A 190 -18.30 -0.10 7.89
C ARG A 190 -19.69 0.44 7.57
N HIS A 191 -20.41 0.95 8.57
CA HIS A 191 -21.77 1.46 8.39
C HIS A 191 -21.81 2.65 7.42
N TYR A 192 -21.03 3.70 7.68
CA TYR A 192 -21.02 4.90 6.83
C TYR A 192 -20.34 4.64 5.48
N GLY A 193 -19.35 3.74 5.42
CA GLY A 193 -18.76 3.29 4.16
C GLY A 193 -19.77 2.58 3.26
N LYS A 194 -20.62 1.71 3.84
CA LYS A 194 -21.72 1.07 3.13
C LYS A 194 -22.72 2.11 2.62
N TRP A 195 -23.16 3.02 3.49
CA TRP A 195 -24.10 4.09 3.10
C TRP A 195 -23.54 4.94 1.94
N MET A 196 -22.29 5.36 2.03
CA MET A 196 -21.64 6.17 0.99
C MET A 196 -21.54 5.41 -0.34
N ARG A 197 -21.18 4.13 -0.29
CA ARG A 197 -21.15 3.26 -1.47
C ARG A 197 -22.54 3.14 -2.11
N ASP A 198 -23.56 2.86 -1.31
CA ASP A 198 -24.93 2.67 -1.79
C ASP A 198 -25.48 3.97 -2.40
N GLU A 199 -25.14 5.13 -1.83
CA GLU A 199 -25.50 6.44 -2.38
C GLU A 199 -24.75 6.76 -3.68
N ALA A 200 -23.46 6.40 -3.76
CA ALA A 200 -22.69 6.52 -5.00
C ALA A 200 -23.29 5.64 -6.11
N GLU A 201 -23.66 4.39 -5.81
CA GLU A 201 -24.30 3.49 -6.77
C GLU A 201 -25.61 4.06 -7.31
N LYS A 202 -26.45 4.67 -6.46
CA LYS A 202 -27.68 5.34 -6.91
C LYS A 202 -27.41 6.51 -7.85
N ARG A 203 -26.43 7.36 -7.51
CA ARG A 203 -26.16 8.61 -8.23
C ARG A 203 -25.41 8.39 -9.54
N ILE A 204 -24.42 7.50 -9.54
CA ILE A 204 -23.47 7.33 -10.64
C ILE A 204 -23.30 5.89 -11.10
N GLY A 205 -24.00 4.92 -10.51
CA GLY A 205 -23.90 3.51 -10.90
C GLY A 205 -24.32 3.25 -12.35
N HIS A 206 -25.24 4.05 -12.89
CA HIS A 206 -25.63 3.99 -14.30
C HIS A 206 -24.49 4.31 -15.29
N LEU A 207 -23.40 4.95 -14.84
CA LEU A 207 -22.20 5.19 -15.64
C LEU A 207 -21.32 3.93 -15.79
N TYR A 208 -21.60 2.88 -15.03
CA TYR A 208 -20.89 1.60 -15.04
C TYR A 208 -21.83 0.50 -15.55
N PRO A 209 -21.99 0.37 -16.88
CA PRO A 209 -22.98 -0.54 -17.45
C PRO A 209 -22.70 -2.00 -17.09
N LYS A 210 -23.77 -2.79 -17.07
CA LYS A 210 -23.68 -4.24 -16.95
C LYS A 210 -23.45 -4.85 -18.33
N VAL A 211 -22.61 -5.88 -18.41
CA VAL A 211 -22.37 -6.69 -19.60
C VAL A 211 -22.63 -8.15 -19.29
N THR A 212 -23.24 -8.85 -20.24
CA THR A 212 -23.43 -10.30 -20.13
C THR A 212 -22.11 -11.02 -20.36
N LEU A 213 -21.72 -11.86 -19.41
CA LEU A 213 -20.52 -12.67 -19.50
C LEU A 213 -20.78 -13.98 -20.26
N PRO A 214 -19.84 -14.43 -21.10
CA PRO A 214 -19.84 -15.80 -21.62
C PRO A 214 -19.77 -16.84 -20.49
N LYS A 215 -20.30 -18.04 -20.73
CA LYS A 215 -20.32 -19.14 -19.72
C LYS A 215 -18.92 -19.50 -19.21
N GLU A 216 -17.90 -19.44 -20.07
CA GLU A 216 -16.51 -19.71 -19.71
C GLU A 216 -15.93 -18.72 -18.67
N TYR A 217 -16.52 -17.54 -18.53
CA TYR A 217 -16.15 -16.52 -17.54
C TYR A 217 -17.13 -16.44 -16.35
N GLY A 218 -17.93 -17.49 -16.14
CA GLY A 218 -18.89 -17.59 -15.03
C GLY A 218 -20.34 -17.27 -15.39
N GLY A 219 -20.60 -16.74 -16.60
CA GLY A 219 -21.95 -16.37 -17.03
C GLY A 219 -22.57 -15.19 -16.25
N GLY A 220 -23.82 -14.87 -16.56
CA GLY A 220 -24.56 -13.80 -15.87
C GLY A 220 -24.15 -12.39 -16.28
N GLU A 221 -24.37 -11.41 -15.40
CA GLU A 221 -24.01 -10.01 -15.64
C GLU A 221 -22.80 -9.58 -14.79
N ALA A 222 -21.91 -8.80 -15.39
CA ALA A 222 -20.79 -8.17 -14.72
C ALA A 222 -20.79 -6.65 -14.92
N THR A 223 -20.24 -5.92 -13.95
CA THR A 223 -20.11 -4.47 -14.02
C THR A 223 -18.85 -4.11 -14.79
N VAL A 224 -18.95 -3.26 -15.82
CA VAL A 224 -17.78 -2.71 -16.49
C VAL A 224 -17.09 -1.72 -15.55
N ILE A 225 -15.88 -2.06 -15.07
CA ILE A 225 -15.11 -1.23 -14.13
C ILE A 225 -14.06 -0.34 -14.81
N ALA A 226 -13.70 -0.65 -16.06
CA ALA A 226 -12.67 0.06 -16.81
C ALA A 226 -12.92 -0.09 -18.31
N TRP A 227 -12.48 0.92 -19.07
CA TRP A 227 -12.50 0.92 -20.53
C TRP A 227 -11.08 1.07 -21.05
N LEU A 228 -10.73 0.26 -22.04
CA LEU A 228 -9.53 0.47 -22.86
C LEU A 228 -9.95 1.23 -24.11
N TRP A 229 -9.25 2.32 -24.40
CA TRP A 229 -9.55 3.18 -25.53
C TRP A 229 -8.24 3.61 -26.21
N ALA A 230 -8.35 3.94 -27.49
CA ALA A 230 -7.26 4.48 -28.29
C ALA A 230 -7.73 5.77 -28.97
N ARG A 231 -6.86 6.77 -29.05
CA ARG A 231 -7.11 7.93 -29.92
C ARG A 231 -7.12 7.47 -31.38
N THR A 232 -7.96 8.09 -32.19
CA THR A 232 -7.99 7.84 -33.63
C THR A 232 -7.67 9.11 -34.41
N VAL A 233 -7.06 8.94 -35.58
CA VAL A 233 -6.87 10.00 -36.59
C VAL A 233 -7.39 9.52 -37.93
N LYS A 234 -7.81 10.44 -38.81
CA LYS A 234 -8.18 10.07 -40.17
C LYS A 234 -6.93 9.62 -40.95
N CYS A 235 -7.06 8.63 -41.81
CA CYS A 235 -5.95 8.20 -42.65
C CYS A 235 -5.50 9.35 -43.57
N PRO A 236 -4.19 9.64 -43.67
CA PRO A 236 -3.69 10.72 -44.53
C PRO A 236 -3.84 10.40 -46.02
N ASN A 237 -4.05 9.13 -46.38
CA ASN A 237 -4.40 8.74 -47.74
C ASN A 237 -5.87 9.08 -48.02
N PRO A 238 -6.17 10.05 -48.90
CA PRO A 238 -7.54 10.49 -49.17
C PRO A 238 -8.43 9.39 -49.73
N ALA A 239 -7.86 8.41 -50.44
CA ALA A 239 -8.60 7.27 -50.99
C ALA A 239 -8.99 6.24 -49.92
N CYS A 240 -8.28 6.20 -48.79
CA CYS A 240 -8.59 5.30 -47.68
C CYS A 240 -9.57 5.95 -46.71
N GLY A 241 -9.23 7.11 -46.15
CA GLY A 241 -10.09 7.87 -45.23
C GLY A 241 -10.45 7.18 -43.90
N ALA A 242 -9.94 5.98 -43.62
CA ALA A 242 -10.24 5.20 -42.42
C ALA A 242 -9.87 5.93 -41.12
N GLN A 243 -10.57 5.61 -40.02
CA GLN A 243 -10.19 6.05 -38.67
C GLN A 243 -9.10 5.12 -38.13
N MET A 244 -7.87 5.62 -38.08
CA MET A 244 -6.68 4.88 -37.66
C MET A 244 -6.48 4.94 -36.14
N PRO A 245 -6.45 3.80 -35.43
CA PRO A 245 -6.17 3.75 -34.00
C PRO A 245 -4.68 3.97 -33.73
N LEU A 246 -4.36 4.90 -32.84
CA LEU A 246 -3.00 5.22 -32.41
C LEU A 246 -2.55 4.29 -31.27
N VAL A 247 -2.37 3.00 -31.59
CA VAL A 247 -2.01 1.96 -30.61
C VAL A 247 -0.55 1.57 -30.77
N SER A 248 0.23 1.65 -29.69
CA SER A 248 1.65 1.27 -29.69
C SER A 248 1.90 -0.21 -29.40
N SER A 249 0.92 -0.90 -28.82
CA SER A 249 0.97 -2.32 -28.52
C SER A 249 -0.44 -2.87 -28.42
N TYR A 250 -0.67 -4.02 -29.03
CA TYR A 250 -1.92 -4.75 -28.91
C TYR A 250 -1.94 -5.79 -27.78
N TRP A 251 -0.83 -6.00 -27.08
CA TRP A 251 -0.81 -6.84 -25.88
C TRP A 251 -1.68 -6.28 -24.76
N LEU A 252 -2.52 -7.14 -24.17
CA LEU A 252 -3.24 -6.89 -22.92
C LEU A 252 -2.54 -7.55 -21.72
N SER A 253 -2.02 -8.76 -21.91
CA SER A 253 -1.26 -9.52 -20.92
C SER A 253 -0.17 -10.33 -21.60
N LYS A 254 1.06 -10.26 -21.08
CA LYS A 254 2.22 -11.07 -21.49
C LYS A 254 2.58 -12.14 -20.45
N ASN A 255 1.72 -12.33 -19.46
CA ASN A 255 1.97 -13.30 -18.39
C ASN A 255 1.85 -14.71 -18.95
N LYS A 256 2.88 -15.52 -18.75
CA LYS A 256 2.92 -16.90 -19.26
C LYS A 256 1.72 -17.71 -18.76
N GLY A 257 1.01 -18.36 -19.67
CA GLY A 257 -0.22 -19.13 -19.43
C GLY A 257 -1.47 -18.27 -19.20
N LYS A 258 -1.39 -16.95 -19.37
CA LYS A 258 -2.47 -15.96 -19.25
C LYS A 258 -2.30 -14.84 -20.28
N GLU A 259 -1.76 -15.19 -21.44
CA GLU A 259 -1.54 -14.28 -22.54
C GLU A 259 -2.88 -13.84 -23.13
N ALA A 260 -2.99 -12.54 -23.39
CA ALA A 260 -4.15 -11.95 -24.03
C ALA A 260 -3.75 -10.73 -24.86
N TRP A 261 -4.37 -10.54 -26.01
CA TRP A 261 -4.11 -9.41 -26.89
C TRP A 261 -5.36 -8.98 -27.66
N ILE A 262 -5.26 -7.80 -28.25
CA ILE A 262 -6.26 -7.23 -29.15
C ILE A 262 -5.88 -7.61 -30.58
N GLU A 263 -6.79 -8.24 -31.31
CA GLU A 263 -6.64 -8.51 -32.73
C GLU A 263 -7.48 -7.51 -33.55
N PRO A 264 -6.85 -6.65 -34.36
CA PRO A 264 -7.56 -5.78 -35.27
C PRO A 264 -8.02 -6.55 -36.52
N LYS A 265 -9.28 -6.40 -36.89
CA LYS A 265 -9.90 -6.93 -38.11
C LYS A 265 -10.34 -5.77 -38.99
N VAL A 266 -9.82 -5.71 -40.20
CA VAL A 266 -10.16 -4.65 -41.16
C VAL A 266 -11.34 -5.10 -42.01
N ASP A 267 -12.39 -4.28 -42.04
CA ASP A 267 -13.55 -4.46 -42.89
C ASP A 267 -13.46 -3.51 -44.10
N HIS A 268 -13.20 -4.11 -45.27
CA HIS A 268 -13.11 -3.42 -46.56
C HIS A 268 -14.43 -3.40 -47.35
N THR A 269 -15.51 -3.96 -46.81
CA THR A 269 -16.79 -4.10 -47.53
C THR A 269 -17.59 -2.79 -47.59
N ILE A 270 -17.20 -1.81 -46.79
CA ILE A 270 -17.83 -0.48 -46.71
C ILE A 270 -16.95 0.58 -47.37
N THR A 271 -17.57 1.68 -47.82
CA THR A 271 -16.93 2.75 -48.61
C THR A 271 -15.69 3.34 -47.94
N THR A 272 -15.68 3.46 -46.62
CA THR A 272 -14.50 3.84 -45.83
C THR A 272 -14.13 2.66 -44.95
N PRO A 273 -12.96 2.03 -45.10
CA PRO A 273 -12.57 0.87 -44.31
C PRO A 273 -12.65 1.14 -42.81
N MET A 274 -13.12 0.16 -42.05
CA MET A 274 -13.27 0.24 -40.60
C MET A 274 -12.44 -0.85 -39.92
N ILE A 275 -11.84 -0.51 -38.79
CA ILE A 275 -11.09 -1.45 -37.97
C ILE A 275 -11.97 -1.85 -36.79
N ARG A 276 -12.23 -3.15 -36.65
CA ARG A 276 -12.88 -3.73 -35.47
C ARG A 276 -11.84 -4.46 -34.64
N PHE A 277 -12.06 -4.53 -33.33
CA PHE A 277 -11.15 -5.20 -32.42
C PHE A 277 -11.82 -6.43 -31.81
N THR A 278 -11.07 -7.52 -31.70
CA THR A 278 -11.47 -8.71 -30.94
C THR A 278 -10.41 -8.97 -29.88
N VAL A 279 -10.81 -9.42 -28.69
CA VAL A 279 -9.86 -9.89 -27.68
C VAL A 279 -9.60 -11.37 -27.92
N VAL A 280 -8.32 -11.75 -27.97
CA VAL A 280 -7.88 -13.13 -28.10
C VAL A 280 -7.10 -13.51 -26.83
N VAL A 281 -7.34 -14.73 -26.33
CA VAL A 281 -6.68 -15.32 -25.16
C VAL A 281 -6.07 -16.64 -25.60
N GLY A 282 -4.80 -16.89 -25.26
CA GLY A 282 -4.10 -18.13 -25.61
C GLY A 282 -2.70 -17.92 -26.18
N GLU A 283 -2.26 -18.79 -27.07
CA GLU A 283 -0.93 -18.73 -27.68
C GLU A 283 -0.95 -18.02 -29.04
N GLY A 284 0.12 -17.33 -29.42
CA GLY A 284 0.29 -16.72 -30.76
C GLY A 284 0.59 -15.22 -30.77
N GLY A 285 0.09 -14.47 -29.79
CA GLY A 285 0.35 -13.03 -29.66
C GLY A 285 -0.25 -12.15 -30.77
N PRO A 286 -0.21 -10.82 -30.62
CA PRO A 286 -0.75 -9.90 -31.61
C PRO A 286 0.20 -9.73 -32.80
N ILE A 287 -0.35 -9.14 -33.87
CA ILE A 287 0.43 -8.55 -34.95
C ILE A 287 1.41 -7.49 -34.43
N ASP A 288 2.41 -7.18 -35.25
CA ASP A 288 3.37 -6.13 -34.95
C ASP A 288 2.71 -4.77 -34.71
N SER A 289 3.39 -3.96 -33.90
CA SER A 289 2.93 -2.61 -33.59
C SER A 289 2.81 -1.77 -34.87
N PRO A 290 1.69 -1.06 -35.07
CA PRO A 290 1.57 -0.11 -36.17
C PRO A 290 2.38 1.17 -35.90
N LYS A 291 2.96 1.33 -34.70
CA LYS A 291 3.81 2.49 -34.37
C LYS A 291 5.17 2.37 -35.04
N VAL A 292 5.56 3.41 -35.77
CA VAL A 292 6.84 3.48 -36.48
C VAL A 292 7.84 4.31 -35.66
N GLY A 293 8.97 3.68 -35.31
CA GLY A 293 10.06 4.33 -34.59
C GLY A 293 9.69 4.88 -33.21
N ARG A 294 10.45 5.88 -32.73
CA ARG A 294 10.27 6.48 -31.40
C ARG A 294 9.23 7.61 -31.38
N GLY A 295 8.94 8.23 -32.52
CA GLY A 295 8.03 9.37 -32.66
C GLY A 295 6.54 9.00 -32.71
N SER A 296 5.70 9.99 -33.04
CA SER A 296 4.23 9.86 -33.11
C SER A 296 3.76 9.45 -34.52
N GLN A 297 4.41 8.47 -35.13
CA GLN A 297 4.10 7.99 -36.49
C GLN A 297 3.45 6.61 -36.43
N PHE A 298 2.40 6.42 -37.22
CA PHE A 298 1.62 5.19 -37.22
C PHE A 298 1.27 4.76 -38.63
N THR A 299 1.36 3.46 -38.90
CA THR A 299 0.96 2.82 -40.16
C THR A 299 -0.52 2.50 -40.14
N CYS A 300 -1.23 2.90 -41.19
CA CYS A 300 -2.63 2.57 -41.38
C CYS A 300 -2.79 1.06 -41.60
N LEU A 301 -3.53 0.38 -40.73
CA LEU A 301 -3.83 -1.04 -40.90
C LEU A 301 -4.67 -1.33 -42.16
N CYS A 302 -5.38 -0.33 -42.69
CA CYS A 302 -6.25 -0.51 -43.86
C CYS A 302 -5.50 -0.38 -45.19
N CYS A 303 -4.49 0.50 -45.29
CA CYS A 303 -3.84 0.80 -46.57
C CYS A 303 -2.32 0.95 -46.51
N GLY A 304 -1.70 0.73 -45.34
CA GLY A 304 -0.25 0.80 -45.16
C GLY A 304 0.33 2.23 -45.13
N SER A 305 -0.48 3.28 -45.33
CA SER A 305 0.03 4.65 -45.32
C SER A 305 0.47 5.08 -43.92
N VAL A 306 1.62 5.75 -43.83
CA VAL A 306 2.21 6.19 -42.57
C VAL A 306 1.85 7.64 -42.29
N THR A 307 1.40 7.94 -41.06
CA THR A 307 1.15 9.32 -40.63
C THR A 307 2.44 10.06 -40.32
N SER A 308 2.45 11.37 -40.57
CA SER A 308 3.50 12.24 -40.05
C SER A 308 3.22 12.60 -38.59
N GLU A 309 4.27 12.91 -37.83
CA GLU A 309 4.13 13.32 -36.43
C GLU A 309 3.34 14.62 -36.26
N HIS A 310 3.53 15.59 -37.17
CA HIS A 310 2.77 16.83 -37.19
C HIS A 310 1.26 16.58 -37.40
N TYR A 311 0.90 15.59 -38.23
CA TYR A 311 -0.50 15.26 -38.48
C TYR A 311 -1.18 14.59 -37.28
N VAL A 312 -0.44 13.84 -36.45
CA VAL A 312 -1.00 13.16 -35.28
C VAL A 312 -1.13 14.09 -34.06
N ARG A 313 -0.31 15.13 -33.98
CA ARG A 313 -0.26 16.04 -32.82
C ARG A 313 -1.22 17.23 -32.90
N ASN A 314 -1.76 17.52 -34.08
CA ASN A 314 -2.70 18.62 -34.34
C ASN A 314 -4.09 18.06 -34.65
#